data_AF-A0A969U0I5-F1
#
_entry.id   AF-A0A969U0I5-F1
#
_cell.length_a   1.000
_cell.length_b   1.000
_cell.length_c   1.000
_cell.angle_alpha   90.00
_cell.angle_beta   90.00
_cell.angle_gamma   90.00
#
_symmetry.space_group_name_H-M   'P 1'
#
loop_
_entity.id
_entity.type
_entity.pdbx_description
1 polymer ?
#
loop_
_entity_poly.entity_id
_entity_poly.type
_entity_poly.pdbx_seq_one_letter_code
_entity_poly.pdbx_strand_id
1 'polypeptide(L)'
;MSLQSALIFKGLSGLEASTGGLLSQVQVPMAIFAAWALGTEAVKPGKLIPIGIAFAGVAIIIGLPQVPPPAVQVMTMLLGTAAWGLGQAMIGRYGETEPTMLLKRTSLHGAVQLTVLTALFETGQWQSLVTADALDWLGLGYLSVIGFALAYIVWYGLLKRNPVSAVSPFIMVIPVVTLLTAVLLLGEPLTVPKLAGGALILLGVAMASGILPVRGMVARID
;
A
#
# COMPACT_ATOMS: atom_id res chain seq x y z
N MET A 1 -8.53 6.57 -6.97
CA MET A 1 -7.55 7.19 -6.06
C MET A 1 -8.26 8.11 -5.06
N SER A 2 -9.04 9.09 -5.51
CA SER A 2 -9.76 10.06 -4.66
C SER A 2 -10.71 9.44 -3.63
N LEU A 3 -11.57 8.50 -4.03
CA LEU A 3 -12.50 7.83 -3.10
C LEU A 3 -11.76 7.08 -1.98
N GLN A 4 -10.73 6.32 -2.34
CA GLN A 4 -9.87 5.63 -1.37
C GLN A 4 -9.26 6.62 -0.38
N SER A 5 -8.60 7.67 -0.88
CA SER A 5 -7.90 8.62 0.00
C SER A 5 -8.88 9.28 0.98
N ALA A 6 -10.05 9.73 0.51
CA ALA A 6 -11.08 10.32 1.38
C ALA A 6 -11.54 9.35 2.48
N LEU A 7 -11.76 8.07 2.13
CA LEU A 7 -12.17 7.04 3.08
C LEU A 7 -11.07 6.70 4.10
N ILE A 8 -9.82 6.61 3.65
CA ILE A 8 -8.66 6.34 4.52
C ILE A 8 -8.43 7.52 5.47
N PHE A 9 -8.43 8.77 4.98
CA PHE A 9 -8.26 9.95 5.84
C PHE A 9 -9.37 10.05 6.89
N LYS A 10 -10.62 9.81 6.50
CA LYS A 10 -11.74 9.75 7.46
C LYS A 10 -11.58 8.64 8.49
N GLY A 11 -11.05 7.49 8.09
CA GLY A 11 -10.77 6.39 9.01
C GLY A 11 -9.66 6.74 9.99
N LEU A 12 -8.55 7.29 9.51
CA LEU A 12 -7.38 7.62 10.33
C LEU A 12 -7.66 8.68 11.40
N SER A 13 -8.65 9.55 11.22
CA SER A 13 -8.93 10.65 12.17
C SER A 13 -9.36 10.20 13.57
N GLY A 14 -9.73 8.93 13.76
CA GLY A 14 -10.13 8.38 15.05
C GLY A 14 -9.51 7.02 15.38
N LEU A 15 -8.45 6.60 14.67
CA LEU A 15 -7.78 5.33 14.92
C LEU A 15 -6.40 5.55 15.52
N GLU A 16 -6.01 4.63 16.42
CA GLU A 16 -4.61 4.51 16.83
C GLU A 16 -3.73 4.14 15.63
N ALA A 17 -2.48 4.59 15.65
CA ALA A 17 -1.52 4.33 14.58
C ALA A 17 -1.34 2.82 14.29
N SER A 18 -1.33 1.97 15.33
CA SER A 18 -1.22 0.52 15.18
C SER A 18 -2.42 -0.07 14.41
N THR A 19 -3.64 0.35 14.78
CA THR A 19 -4.86 -0.08 14.09
C THR A 19 -4.89 0.42 12.65
N GLY A 20 -4.56 1.70 12.43
CA GLY A 20 -4.50 2.27 11.08
C GLY A 20 -3.48 1.57 10.19
N GLY A 21 -2.30 1.27 10.74
CA GLY A 21 -1.23 0.54 10.07
C GLY A 21 -1.64 -0.89 9.68
N LEU A 22 -2.27 -1.64 10.60
CA LEU A 22 -2.76 -2.98 10.32
C LEU A 22 -3.88 -3.01 9.28
N LEU A 23 -4.86 -2.11 9.43
CA LEU A 23 -5.98 -2.02 8.49
C LEU A 23 -5.51 -1.63 7.10
N SER A 24 -4.50 -0.76 6.98
CA SER A 24 -3.91 -0.44 5.68
C SER A 24 -3.38 -1.67 4.96
N GLN A 25 -2.84 -2.65 5.68
CA GLN A 25 -2.27 -3.87 5.09
C GLN A 25 -3.34 -4.85 4.56
N VAL A 26 -4.61 -4.64 4.93
CA VAL A 26 -5.76 -5.36 4.35
C VAL A 26 -5.94 -5.02 2.86
N GLN A 27 -5.37 -3.93 2.36
CA GLN A 27 -5.43 -3.59 0.94
C GLN A 27 -4.82 -4.67 0.02
N VAL A 28 -3.86 -5.45 0.52
CA VAL A 28 -3.21 -6.54 -0.22
C VAL A 28 -4.17 -7.72 -0.46
N PRO A 29 -4.76 -8.35 0.58
CA PRO A 29 -5.76 -9.38 0.36
C PRO A 29 -6.99 -8.86 -0.38
N MET A 30 -7.39 -7.59 -0.19
CA MET A 30 -8.48 -6.99 -0.97
C MET A 30 -8.15 -6.85 -2.45
N ALA A 31 -6.92 -6.48 -2.82
CA ALA A 31 -6.50 -6.44 -4.22
C ALA A 31 -6.57 -7.83 -4.89
N ILE A 32 -6.13 -8.85 -4.16
CA ILE A 32 -6.14 -10.25 -4.63
C ILE A 32 -7.58 -10.75 -4.77
N PHE A 33 -8.43 -10.48 -3.77
CA PHE A 33 -9.85 -10.81 -3.82
C PHE A 33 -10.56 -10.09 -4.96
N ALA A 34 -10.28 -8.80 -5.18
CA ALA A 34 -10.87 -8.05 -6.27
C ALA A 34 -10.44 -8.58 -7.65
N ALA A 35 -9.17 -8.95 -7.82
CA ALA A 35 -8.67 -9.60 -9.04
C ALA A 35 -9.40 -10.94 -9.30
N TRP A 36 -9.60 -11.75 -8.25
CA TRP A 36 -10.39 -12.98 -8.34
C TRP A 36 -11.87 -12.71 -8.69
N ALA A 37 -12.51 -11.78 -8.00
CA ALA A 37 -13.92 -11.45 -8.19
C ALA A 37 -14.20 -10.87 -9.59
N LEU A 38 -13.25 -10.11 -10.15
CA LEU A 38 -13.31 -9.65 -11.54
C LEU A 38 -13.03 -10.77 -12.56
N GLY A 39 -12.59 -11.95 -12.13
CA GLY A 39 -12.21 -13.06 -13.01
C GLY A 39 -10.92 -12.78 -13.78
N THR A 40 -10.03 -11.93 -13.26
CA THR A 40 -8.73 -11.65 -13.89
C THR A 40 -7.70 -12.69 -13.54
N GLU A 41 -7.84 -13.33 -12.37
CA GLU A 41 -6.91 -14.31 -11.84
C GLU A 41 -7.64 -15.43 -11.09
N ALA A 42 -7.15 -16.66 -11.23
CA ALA A 42 -7.53 -17.76 -10.35
C ALA A 42 -6.68 -17.71 -9.06
N VAL A 43 -7.29 -17.42 -7.92
CA VAL A 43 -6.60 -17.45 -6.63
C VAL A 43 -6.59 -18.87 -6.11
N LYS A 44 -5.42 -19.52 -6.16
CA LYS A 44 -5.23 -20.83 -5.54
C LYS A 44 -5.21 -20.68 -4.01
N PRO A 45 -5.92 -21.53 -3.24
CA PRO A 45 -5.94 -21.46 -1.77
C PRO A 45 -4.55 -21.46 -1.13
N GLY A 46 -3.58 -22.13 -1.74
CA GLY A 46 -2.18 -22.14 -1.28
C GLY A 46 -1.52 -20.76 -1.20
N LYS A 47 -2.00 -19.75 -1.95
CA LYS A 47 -1.47 -18.38 -1.86
C LYS A 47 -1.91 -17.62 -0.60
N LEU A 48 -2.98 -18.06 0.08
CA LEU A 48 -3.48 -17.38 1.28
C LEU A 48 -2.62 -17.63 2.51
N ILE A 49 -1.98 -18.80 2.60
CA ILE A 49 -1.10 -19.15 3.73
C ILE A 49 0.11 -18.19 3.80
N PRO A 50 0.90 -17.99 2.72
CA PRO A 50 1.98 -17.00 2.69
C PRO A 50 1.55 -15.57 3.05
N ILE A 51 0.37 -15.15 2.59
CA ILE A 51 -0.19 -13.82 2.91
C ILE A 51 -0.50 -13.72 4.40
N GLY A 52 -1.09 -14.77 4.99
CA GLY A 52 -1.32 -14.86 6.42
C GLY A 52 -0.03 -14.79 7.24
N ILE A 53 1.03 -15.47 6.78
CA ILE A 53 2.37 -15.41 7.40
C ILE A 53 2.91 -13.98 7.37
N ALA A 54 2.86 -13.32 6.20
CA ALA A 54 3.32 -11.94 6.07
C ALA A 54 2.49 -10.97 6.94
N PHE A 55 1.17 -11.14 6.97
CA PHE A 55 0.27 -10.32 7.79
C PHE A 55 0.52 -10.51 9.30
N ALA A 56 0.84 -11.73 9.75
CA ALA A 56 1.25 -11.97 11.12
C ALA A 56 2.56 -11.21 11.45
N GLY A 57 3.53 -11.20 10.53
CA GLY A 57 4.75 -10.43 10.68
C GLY A 57 4.49 -8.92 10.76
N VAL A 58 3.57 -8.39 9.94
CA VAL A 58 3.09 -7.00 10.02
C VAL A 58 2.52 -6.70 11.41
N ALA A 59 1.65 -7.57 11.94
CA ALA A 59 1.05 -7.40 13.27
C ALA A 59 2.10 -7.37 14.38
N ILE A 60 3.19 -8.12 14.24
CA ILE A 60 4.30 -8.11 15.21
C ILE A 60 5.09 -6.79 15.13
N ILE A 61 5.36 -6.26 13.94
CA ILE A 61 6.11 -4.99 13.79
C ILE A 61 5.27 -3.79 14.22
N ILE A 62 4.04 -3.70 13.71
CA ILE A 62 3.15 -2.55 13.93
C ILE A 62 2.53 -2.59 15.33
N GLY A 63 2.34 -3.79 15.88
CA GLY A 63 1.64 -4.02 17.14
C GLY A 63 0.12 -4.16 16.95
N LEU A 64 -0.52 -4.75 17.96
CA LEU A 64 -1.98 -4.91 18.00
C LEU A 64 -2.67 -3.67 18.58
N PRO A 65 -3.94 -3.42 18.23
CA PRO A 65 -4.75 -2.36 18.85
C PRO A 65 -4.78 -2.51 20.37
N GLN A 66 -4.55 -1.43 21.11
CA GLN A 66 -4.60 -1.45 22.58
C GLN A 66 -5.99 -1.13 23.10
N VAL A 67 -6.77 -0.34 22.34
CA VAL A 67 -8.19 -0.08 22.59
C VAL A 67 -9.06 -0.63 21.45
N PRO A 68 -10.31 -1.03 21.75
CA PRO A 68 -11.28 -1.40 20.73
C PRO A 68 -11.47 -0.28 19.71
N PRO A 69 -11.23 -0.51 18.42
CA PRO A 69 -11.30 0.55 17.44
C PRO A 69 -12.75 0.89 17.12
N PRO A 70 -13.08 2.19 16.97
CA PRO A 70 -14.46 2.59 16.68
C PRO A 70 -14.89 2.12 15.28
N ALA A 71 -16.10 1.54 15.22
CA ALA A 71 -16.56 0.76 14.07
C ALA A 71 -16.65 1.57 12.78
N VAL A 72 -17.05 2.84 12.85
CA VAL A 72 -17.18 3.72 11.68
C VAL A 72 -15.83 3.89 10.99
N GLN A 73 -14.78 4.13 11.75
CA GLN A 73 -13.42 4.34 11.24
C GLN A 73 -12.85 3.07 10.62
N VAL A 74 -13.07 1.92 11.29
CA VAL A 74 -12.70 0.61 10.75
C VAL A 74 -13.40 0.36 9.43
N MET A 75 -14.71 0.58 9.35
CA MET A 75 -15.49 0.40 8.12
C MET A 75 -14.99 1.31 6.99
N THR A 76 -14.70 2.59 7.27
CA THR A 76 -14.16 3.49 6.25
C THR A 76 -12.76 3.08 5.79
N MET A 77 -11.89 2.59 6.69
CA MET A 77 -10.58 2.03 6.30
C MET A 77 -10.74 0.80 5.41
N LEU A 78 -11.62 -0.14 5.77
CA LEU A 78 -11.86 -1.35 4.98
C LEU A 78 -12.43 -1.01 3.61
N LEU A 79 -13.37 -0.07 3.52
CA LEU A 79 -13.90 0.40 2.23
C LEU A 79 -12.83 1.12 1.40
N GLY A 80 -11.98 1.93 2.02
CA GLY A 80 -10.88 2.61 1.34
C GLY A 80 -9.85 1.63 0.78
N THR A 81 -9.42 0.67 1.58
CA THR A 81 -8.48 -0.38 1.18
C THR A 81 -9.06 -1.32 0.13
N ALA A 82 -10.36 -1.64 0.21
CA ALA A 82 -11.08 -2.36 -0.84
C ALA A 82 -11.17 -1.56 -2.14
N ALA A 83 -11.47 -0.27 -2.08
CA ALA A 83 -11.50 0.61 -3.25
C ALA A 83 -10.12 0.72 -3.92
N TRP A 84 -9.04 0.75 -3.13
CA TRP A 84 -7.68 0.67 -3.67
C TRP A 84 -7.43 -0.68 -4.36
N GLY A 85 -7.75 -1.78 -3.68
CA GLY A 85 -7.55 -3.13 -4.20
C GLY A 85 -8.29 -3.37 -5.51
N LEU A 86 -9.54 -2.94 -5.59
CA LEU A 86 -10.33 -2.94 -6.82
C LEU A 86 -9.66 -2.10 -7.91
N GLY A 87 -9.18 -0.90 -7.56
CA GLY A 87 -8.44 -0.04 -8.49
C GLY A 87 -7.19 -0.72 -9.06
N GLN A 88 -6.42 -1.43 -8.23
CA GLN A 88 -5.24 -2.18 -8.70
C GLN A 88 -5.60 -3.33 -9.62
N ALA A 89 -6.66 -4.09 -9.30
CA ALA A 89 -7.15 -5.17 -10.15
C ALA A 89 -7.65 -4.64 -11.52
N MET A 90 -8.37 -3.53 -11.52
CA MET A 90 -8.80 -2.83 -12.73
C MET A 90 -7.60 -2.31 -13.55
N ILE A 91 -6.58 -1.75 -12.89
CA ILE A 91 -5.36 -1.28 -13.56
C ILE A 91 -4.62 -2.46 -14.22
N GLY A 92 -4.46 -3.57 -13.51
CA GLY A 92 -3.83 -4.78 -14.04
C GLY A 92 -4.50 -5.21 -15.34
N ARG A 93 -5.84 -5.32 -15.32
CA ARG A 93 -6.61 -5.84 -16.48
C ARG A 93 -6.90 -4.82 -17.58
N TYR A 94 -7.38 -3.64 -17.22
CA TYR A 94 -7.92 -2.62 -18.14
C TYR A 94 -7.08 -1.35 -18.23
N GLY A 95 -6.09 -1.17 -17.35
CA GLY A 95 -5.24 0.02 -17.36
C GLY A 95 -4.44 0.17 -18.66
N GLU A 96 -3.84 1.34 -18.85
CA GLU A 96 -2.94 1.59 -19.97
C GLU A 96 -1.76 0.62 -19.97
N THR A 97 -1.34 0.16 -21.15
CA THR A 97 -0.16 -0.71 -21.30
C THR A 97 1.13 0.01 -20.94
N GLU A 98 1.19 1.32 -21.20
CA GLU A 98 2.32 2.18 -20.87
C GLU A 98 2.19 2.74 -19.43
N PRO A 99 3.07 2.33 -18.48
CA PRO A 99 2.95 2.73 -17.07
C PRO A 99 3.03 4.25 -16.83
N THR A 100 3.82 4.94 -17.64
CA THR A 100 4.00 6.41 -17.65
C THR A 100 2.73 7.13 -18.08
N MET A 101 2.02 6.62 -19.08
CA MET A 101 0.72 7.18 -19.50
C MET A 101 -0.33 7.00 -18.40
N LEU A 102 -0.37 5.82 -17.78
CA LEU A 102 -1.26 5.57 -16.65
C LEU A 102 -0.99 6.55 -15.50
N LEU A 103 0.28 6.71 -15.12
CA LEU A 103 0.70 7.66 -14.09
C LEU A 103 0.32 9.10 -14.46
N LYS A 104 0.54 9.52 -15.71
CA LYS A 104 0.19 10.87 -16.18
C LYS A 104 -1.31 11.13 -16.02
N ARG A 105 -2.16 10.19 -16.47
CA ARG A 105 -3.62 10.33 -16.39
C ARG A 105 -4.10 10.32 -14.94
N THR A 106 -3.64 9.37 -14.12
CA THR A 106 -4.05 9.31 -12.70
C THR A 106 -3.57 10.52 -11.91
N SER A 107 -2.36 11.01 -12.19
CA SER A 107 -1.80 12.21 -11.54
C SER A 107 -2.55 13.47 -11.95
N LEU A 108 -2.94 13.63 -13.21
CA LEU A 108 -3.72 14.79 -13.65
C LEU A 108 -5.09 14.83 -12.97
N HIS A 109 -5.79 13.69 -12.89
CA HIS A 109 -7.06 13.59 -12.19
C HIS A 109 -6.89 13.88 -10.69
N GLY A 110 -5.84 13.34 -10.07
CA GLY A 110 -5.51 13.60 -8.66
C GLY A 110 -5.20 15.07 -8.39
N ALA A 111 -4.42 15.72 -9.26
CA ALA A 111 -4.07 17.13 -9.14
C ALA A 111 -5.31 18.02 -9.18
N VAL A 112 -6.20 17.83 -10.18
CA VAL A 112 -7.46 18.59 -10.26
C VAL A 112 -8.30 18.41 -9.00
N GLN A 113 -8.43 17.17 -8.53
CA GLN A 113 -9.23 16.87 -7.34
C GLN A 113 -8.65 17.50 -6.08
N LEU A 114 -7.35 17.38 -5.87
CA LEU A 114 -6.68 17.96 -4.70
C LEU A 114 -6.71 19.49 -4.74
N THR A 115 -6.54 20.12 -5.91
CA THR A 115 -6.67 21.57 -6.06
C THR A 115 -8.07 22.06 -5.70
N VAL A 116 -9.13 21.34 -6.10
CA VAL A 116 -10.50 21.69 -5.73
C VAL A 116 -10.72 21.50 -4.22
N LEU A 117 -10.26 20.38 -3.66
CA LEU A 117 -10.45 20.08 -2.24
C LEU A 117 -9.69 21.06 -1.33
N THR A 118 -8.43 21.37 -1.63
CA THR A 118 -7.67 22.34 -0.85
C THR A 118 -8.36 23.72 -0.93
N ALA A 119 -8.79 24.17 -2.11
CA ALA A 119 -9.50 25.44 -2.27
C ALA A 119 -10.81 25.54 -1.47
N LEU A 120 -11.50 24.42 -1.23
CA LEU A 120 -12.77 24.38 -0.49
C LEU A 120 -12.60 24.22 1.03
N PHE A 121 -11.55 23.54 1.49
CA PHE A 121 -11.44 23.07 2.87
C PHE A 121 -10.21 23.58 3.62
N GLU A 122 -9.19 24.10 2.93
CA GLU A 122 -7.94 24.55 3.54
C GLU A 122 -7.75 26.06 3.34
N THR A 123 -6.96 26.67 4.22
CA THR A 123 -6.60 28.09 4.16
C THR A 123 -5.09 28.25 4.30
N GLY A 124 -4.55 29.38 3.83
CA GLY A 124 -3.11 29.67 3.94
C GLY A 124 -2.21 29.06 2.86
N GLN A 125 -2.77 28.33 1.88
CA GLN A 125 -2.01 27.69 0.78
C GLN A 125 -1.03 28.65 0.09
N TRP A 126 -1.52 29.85 -0.26
CA TRP A 126 -0.69 30.86 -0.92
C TRP A 126 0.47 31.32 -0.05
N GLN A 127 0.21 31.54 1.24
CA GLN A 127 1.25 31.93 2.19
C GLN A 127 2.30 30.82 2.30
N SER A 128 1.87 29.56 2.44
CA SER A 128 2.78 28.41 2.51
C SER A 128 3.67 28.29 1.27
N LEU A 129 3.15 28.56 0.07
CA LEU A 129 3.95 28.53 -1.16
C LEU A 129 5.02 29.63 -1.19
N VAL A 130 4.70 30.83 -0.68
CA VAL A 130 5.61 31.98 -0.68
C VAL A 130 6.64 31.89 0.45
N THR A 131 6.29 31.26 1.58
CA THR A 131 7.20 31.08 2.71
C THR A 131 7.99 29.78 2.69
N ALA A 132 7.70 28.87 1.75
CA ALA A 132 8.40 27.59 1.64
C ALA A 132 9.90 27.81 1.40
N ASP A 133 10.71 27.15 2.23
CA ASP A 133 12.16 27.24 2.12
C ASP A 133 12.75 26.18 1.17
N ALA A 134 14.07 26.17 1.02
CA ALA A 134 14.74 25.21 0.15
C ALA A 134 14.52 23.76 0.58
N LEU A 135 14.38 23.50 1.89
CA LEU A 135 14.15 22.15 2.42
C LEU A 135 12.73 21.68 2.12
N ASP A 136 11.73 22.56 2.19
CA ASP A 136 10.35 22.27 1.80
C ASP A 136 10.26 21.87 0.33
N TRP A 137 10.92 22.63 -0.56
CA TRP A 137 10.96 22.34 -2.00
C TRP A 137 11.74 21.06 -2.32
N LEU A 138 12.85 20.80 -1.62
CA LEU A 138 13.59 19.54 -1.76
C LEU A 138 12.76 18.35 -1.28
N GLY A 139 12.04 18.49 -0.17
CA GLY A 139 11.12 17.48 0.35
C GLY A 139 9.99 17.18 -0.64
N LEU A 140 9.38 18.23 -1.22
CA LEU A 140 8.35 18.08 -2.25
C LEU A 140 8.90 17.39 -3.51
N GLY A 141 10.09 17.80 -3.98
CA GLY A 141 10.76 17.18 -5.14
C GLY A 141 11.07 15.71 -4.89
N TYR A 142 11.63 15.39 -3.72
CA TYR A 142 11.93 14.02 -3.33
C TYR A 142 10.66 13.16 -3.27
N LEU A 143 9.60 13.64 -2.61
CA LEU A 143 8.36 12.89 -2.47
C LEU A 143 7.65 12.70 -3.81
N SER A 144 7.59 13.74 -4.65
CA SER A 144 6.91 13.68 -5.94
C SER A 144 7.65 12.83 -6.98
N VAL A 145 8.98 12.92 -7.06
CA VAL A 145 9.76 12.19 -8.06
C VAL A 145 10.08 10.77 -7.59
N ILE A 146 10.67 10.62 -6.41
CA ILE A 146 11.13 9.32 -5.90
C ILE A 146 9.98 8.56 -5.23
N GLY A 147 9.32 9.22 -4.27
CA GLY A 147 8.25 8.60 -3.47
C GLY A 147 6.99 8.28 -4.27
N PHE A 148 6.75 9.00 -5.37
CA PHE A 148 5.53 8.85 -6.15
C PHE A 148 5.81 8.44 -7.60
N ALA A 149 6.40 9.30 -8.43
CA ALA A 149 6.50 9.05 -9.87
C ALA A 149 7.28 7.76 -10.20
N LEU A 150 8.50 7.63 -9.68
CA LEU A 150 9.34 6.45 -9.91
C LEU A 150 8.69 5.19 -9.32
N ALA A 151 8.23 5.26 -8.06
CA ALA A 151 7.59 4.15 -7.38
C ALA A 151 6.36 3.63 -8.16
N TYR A 152 5.49 4.53 -8.64
CA TYR A 152 4.29 4.14 -9.39
C TYR A 152 4.59 3.67 -10.81
N ILE A 153 5.61 4.21 -11.50
CA ILE A 153 6.06 3.67 -12.80
C ILE A 153 6.48 2.20 -12.65
N VAL A 154 7.30 1.91 -11.63
CA VAL A 154 7.72 0.53 -11.33
C VAL A 154 6.51 -0.33 -10.97
N TRP A 155 5.66 0.15 -10.06
CA TRP A 155 4.47 -0.57 -9.60
C TRP A 155 3.50 -0.91 -10.73
N TYR A 156 3.12 0.07 -11.56
CA TYR A 156 2.23 -0.15 -12.70
C TYR A 156 2.88 -1.03 -13.77
N GLY A 157 4.20 -0.89 -13.99
CA GLY A 157 4.95 -1.77 -14.86
C GLY A 157 4.93 -3.24 -14.40
N LEU A 158 5.04 -3.47 -13.08
CA LEU A 158 4.93 -4.81 -12.50
C LEU A 158 3.52 -5.37 -12.62
N LEU A 159 2.49 -4.58 -12.28
CA LEU A 159 1.09 -4.99 -12.39
C LEU A 159 0.65 -5.32 -13.82
N LYS A 160 1.28 -4.72 -14.83
CA LYS A 160 1.01 -5.03 -16.23
C LYS A 160 1.65 -6.31 -16.73
N ARG A 161 2.75 -6.75 -16.11
CA ARG A 161 3.54 -7.91 -16.54
C ARG A 161 3.32 -9.14 -15.67
N ASN A 162 2.72 -8.97 -14.50
CA ASN A 162 2.57 -10.01 -13.50
C ASN A 162 1.16 -9.96 -12.91
N PRO A 163 0.63 -11.12 -12.44
CA PRO A 163 -0.61 -11.14 -11.69
C PRO A 163 -0.53 -10.25 -10.44
N VAL A 164 -1.62 -9.56 -10.11
CA VAL A 164 -1.83 -8.79 -8.88
C VAL A 164 -1.45 -9.63 -7.67
N SER A 165 -1.81 -10.92 -7.66
CA SER A 165 -1.47 -11.84 -6.58
C SER A 165 0.02 -12.18 -6.41
N ALA A 166 0.89 -11.82 -7.37
CA ALA A 166 2.34 -11.91 -7.22
C ALA A 166 2.99 -10.57 -6.84
N VAL A 167 2.38 -9.45 -7.25
CA VAL A 167 2.93 -8.09 -7.03
C VAL A 167 2.46 -7.50 -5.71
N SER A 168 1.18 -7.65 -5.37
CA SER A 168 0.60 -7.00 -4.17
C SER A 168 1.23 -7.39 -2.84
N PRO A 169 1.75 -8.61 -2.62
CA PRO A 169 2.43 -8.96 -1.37
C PRO A 169 3.65 -8.08 -1.06
N PHE A 170 4.32 -7.50 -2.06
CA PHE A 170 5.48 -6.64 -1.82
C PHE A 170 5.14 -5.38 -0.99
N ILE A 171 3.88 -4.95 -0.95
CA ILE A 171 3.43 -3.84 -0.07
C ILE A 171 3.60 -4.19 1.41
N MET A 172 3.48 -5.47 1.77
CA MET A 172 3.67 -5.92 3.15
C MET A 172 5.11 -5.78 3.62
N VAL A 173 6.06 -5.49 2.71
CA VAL A 173 7.46 -5.19 3.06
C VAL A 173 7.63 -3.75 3.59
N ILE A 174 6.65 -2.86 3.35
CA ILE A 174 6.72 -1.46 3.80
C ILE A 174 7.05 -1.34 5.31
N PRO A 175 6.39 -2.06 6.24
CA PRO A 175 6.74 -2.03 7.66
C PRO A 175 8.18 -2.43 7.97
N VAL A 176 8.80 -3.32 7.18
CA VAL A 176 10.21 -3.69 7.32
C VAL A 176 11.10 -2.52 6.93
N VAL A 177 10.81 -1.86 5.81
CA VAL A 177 11.56 -0.68 5.36
C VAL A 177 11.40 0.47 6.36
N THR A 178 10.19 0.70 6.86
CA THR A 178 9.91 1.70 7.90
C THR A 178 10.68 1.40 9.17
N LEU A 179 10.67 0.16 9.65
CA LEU A 179 11.44 -0.28 10.81
C LEU A 179 12.94 -0.05 10.62
N LEU A 180 13.50 -0.47 9.49
CA LEU A 180 14.93 -0.30 9.20
C LEU A 180 15.31 1.19 9.15
N THR A 181 14.47 2.00 8.52
CA THR A 181 14.67 3.45 8.45
C THR A 181 14.62 4.09 9.84
N ALA A 182 13.68 3.68 10.70
CA ALA A 182 13.57 4.16 12.07
C ALA A 182 14.80 3.76 12.93
N VAL A 183 15.30 2.53 12.78
CA VAL A 183 16.52 2.08 13.48
C VAL A 183 17.74 2.89 13.01
N LEU A 184 17.91 3.06 11.69
CA LEU A 184 19.11 3.70 11.13
C LEU A 184 19.14 5.22 11.30
N LEU A 185 17.98 5.89 11.14
CA LEU A 185 17.91 7.35 11.18
C LEU A 185 17.51 7.90 12.55
N LEU A 186 16.65 7.18 13.29
CA LEU A 186 16.13 7.65 14.59
C LEU A 186 16.77 6.92 15.77
N GLY A 187 17.61 5.91 15.52
CA GLY A 187 18.26 5.13 16.58
C GLY A 187 17.29 4.26 17.39
N GLU A 188 16.12 3.91 16.83
CA GLU A 188 15.16 3.06 17.54
C GLU A 188 15.75 1.69 17.88
N PRO A 189 15.42 1.11 19.05
CA PRO A 189 15.89 -0.22 19.41
C PRO A 189 15.27 -1.28 18.49
N LEU A 190 16.14 -2.11 17.92
CA LEU A 190 15.76 -3.29 17.16
C LEU A 190 15.60 -4.48 18.11
N THR A 191 14.35 -4.84 18.39
CA THR A 191 14.01 -5.90 19.33
C THR A 191 13.83 -7.26 18.64
N VAL A 192 13.94 -8.35 19.41
CA VAL A 192 13.72 -9.72 18.88
C VAL A 192 12.34 -9.89 18.23
N PRO A 193 11.23 -9.38 18.81
CA PRO A 193 9.93 -9.42 18.12
C PRO A 193 9.94 -8.70 16.77
N LYS A 194 10.51 -7.48 16.70
CA LYS A 194 10.62 -6.71 15.46
C LYS A 194 11.41 -7.47 14.37
N LEU A 195 12.49 -8.15 14.75
CA LEU A 195 13.26 -9.04 13.86
C LEU A 195 12.44 -10.24 13.38
N ALA A 196 11.76 -10.93 14.28
CA ALA A 196 10.91 -12.07 13.93
C ALA A 196 9.76 -11.66 12.99
N GLY A 197 9.12 -10.52 13.26
CA GLY A 197 8.08 -9.94 12.41
C GLY A 197 8.61 -9.62 11.01
N GLY A 198 9.81 -9.03 10.91
CA GLY A 198 10.46 -8.75 9.64
C GLY A 198 10.78 -10.01 8.84
N ALA A 199 11.31 -11.04 9.51
CA ALA A 199 11.59 -12.33 8.88
C ALA A 199 10.31 -13.01 8.34
N LEU A 200 9.20 -12.96 9.09
CA LEU A 200 7.90 -13.50 8.67
C LEU A 200 7.34 -12.76 7.45
N ILE A 201 7.45 -11.42 7.42
CA ILE A 201 7.08 -10.62 6.26
C ILE A 201 7.87 -11.06 5.03
N LEU A 202 9.19 -11.09 5.12
CA LEU A 202 10.05 -11.42 3.98
C LEU A 202 9.79 -12.85 3.48
N LEU A 203 9.63 -13.81 4.39
CA LEU A 203 9.33 -15.19 4.05
C LEU A 203 7.95 -15.31 3.37
N GLY A 204 6.91 -14.72 3.97
CA GLY A 204 5.56 -14.76 3.43
C GLY A 204 5.46 -14.10 2.05
N VAL A 205 6.12 -12.95 1.86
CA VAL A 205 6.16 -12.26 0.57
C VAL A 205 6.94 -13.06 -0.48
N ALA A 206 8.10 -13.65 -0.12
CA ALA A 206 8.88 -14.47 -1.04
C ALA A 206 8.13 -15.74 -1.49
N MET A 207 7.35 -16.35 -0.59
CA MET A 207 6.48 -17.48 -0.92
C MET A 207 5.26 -17.05 -1.77
N ALA A 208 4.64 -15.90 -1.47
CA ALA A 208 3.46 -15.42 -2.17
C ALA A 208 3.76 -14.96 -3.61
N SER A 209 4.92 -14.31 -3.79
CA SER A 209 5.41 -13.82 -5.08
C SER A 209 5.98 -14.92 -5.98
N GLY A 210 6.20 -16.13 -5.45
CA GLY A 210 6.74 -17.27 -6.20
C GLY A 210 8.27 -17.29 -6.32
N ILE A 211 8.98 -16.41 -5.59
CA ILE A 211 10.45 -16.43 -5.49
C ILE A 211 10.92 -17.72 -4.82
N LEU A 212 10.23 -18.13 -3.74
CA LEU A 212 10.46 -19.42 -3.10
C LEU A 212 9.53 -20.48 -3.71
N PRO A 213 10.06 -21.53 -4.36
CA PRO A 213 9.24 -22.58 -4.93
C PRO A 213 8.65 -23.43 -3.80
N VAL A 214 7.40 -23.15 -3.41
CA VAL A 214 6.65 -24.00 -2.49
C VAL A 214 6.10 -25.19 -3.29
N ARG A 215 6.67 -26.37 -3.06
CA ARG A 215 6.26 -27.65 -3.67
C ARG A 215 4.75 -27.85 -3.44
N GLY A 216 3.97 -27.92 -4.51
CA GLY A 216 2.51 -28.09 -4.47
C GLY A 216 1.67 -26.86 -4.84
N MET A 217 2.26 -25.67 -4.95
CA MET A 217 1.55 -24.44 -5.38
C MET A 217 1.82 -24.03 -6.83
N VAL A 218 2.95 -24.45 -7.39
CA VAL A 218 3.33 -24.19 -8.79
C VAL A 218 2.97 -25.42 -9.62
N ALA A 219 1.70 -25.52 -10.03
CA ALA A 219 1.37 -26.29 -11.23
C ALA A 219 1.58 -25.36 -12.42
N ARG A 220 2.30 -25.88 -13.41
CA ARG A 220 2.79 -25.29 -14.65
C ARG A 220 1.86 -24.25 -15.24
N ILE A 221 2.44 -23.13 -15.65
CA ILE A 221 1.85 -22.22 -16.62
C ILE A 221 2.21 -22.84 -17.97
N ASP A 222 1.31 -23.67 -18.49
CA ASP A 222 1.28 -24.04 -19.90
C ASP A 222 0.19 -23.18 -20.58
#